data_AF-A0A957TLG7-F1
#
_entry.id   AF-A0A957TLG7-F1
#
_cell.length_a   1.000
_cell.length_b   1.000
_cell.length_c   1.000
_cell.angle_alpha   90.00
_cell.angle_beta   90.00
_cell.angle_gamma   90.00
#
_symmetry.space_group_name_H-M   'P 1'
#
loop_
_entity.id
_entity.type
_entity.pdbx_description
1 polymer ?
#
loop_
_entity_poly.entity_id
_entity_poly.type
_entity_poly.pdbx_seq_one_letter_code
_entity_poly.pdbx_strand_id
1 'polypeptide(L)' 'MIIDTHVHVWEIDPPRYPIGPTAPNWTSLPDEPGTADELLAEMDAHGVDRSVLVQTSWSTWDNGYIADSVER' A
#
# COMPACT_ATOMS: atom_id res chain seq x y z
N MET A 1 21.90 3.29 5.19
CA MET A 1 20.73 2.42 5.36
C MET A 1 19.69 3.15 6.18
N ILE A 2 18.76 3.81 5.50
CA ILE A 2 17.57 4.44 6.02
C ILE A 2 16.41 3.50 5.72
N ILE A 3 15.60 3.17 6.73
CA ILE A 3 14.45 2.28 6.59
C ILE A 3 13.21 3.00 7.06
N ASP A 4 12.20 3.11 6.20
CA ASP A 4 10.86 3.50 6.60
C ASP A 4 10.11 2.25 7.11
N THR A 5 9.81 2.22 8.40
CA THR A 5 9.27 1.01 9.04
C THR A 5 7.75 0.91 8.98
N HIS A 6 7.03 1.86 8.36
CA HIS A 6 5.57 1.83 8.34
C HIS A 6 4.99 2.56 7.12
N VAL A 7 4.74 1.83 6.03
CA VAL A 7 4.14 2.37 4.82
C VAL A 7 2.91 1.56 4.40
N HIS A 8 1.88 2.24 3.91
CA HIS A 8 0.72 1.62 3.30
C HIS A 8 0.73 1.86 1.80
N VAL A 9 0.48 0.81 1.01
CA VAL A 9 0.23 0.91 -0.44
C VAL A 9 -1.11 0.26 -0.78
N TRP A 10 -1.81 0.80 -1.77
CA TRP A 10 -3.09 0.31 -2.25
C TRP A 10 -3.30 0.64 -3.73
N GLU A 11 -4.18 -0.13 -4.37
CA GLU A 11 -4.57 0.03 -5.77
C GLU A 11 -6.10 -0.04 -5.87
N ILE A 12 -6.68 0.70 -6.83
CA ILE A 12 -8.12 0.70 -7.09
C ILE A 12 -8.38 -0.08 -8.39
N ASP A 13 -8.15 -1.41 -8.36
CA ASP A 13 -8.31 -2.33 -9.51
C ASP A 13 -9.21 -3.54 -9.18
N PRO A 14 -10.51 -3.35 -8.96
CA PRO A 14 -11.43 -4.46 -8.79
C PRO A 14 -11.69 -5.17 -10.15
N PRO A 15 -11.72 -6.51 -10.21
CA PRO A 15 -11.77 -7.42 -9.06
C PRO A 15 -10.40 -7.93 -8.58
N ARG A 16 -9.30 -7.54 -9.21
CA ARG A 16 -7.95 -8.06 -8.91
C ARG A 16 -7.52 -7.71 -7.49
N TYR A 17 -7.72 -6.45 -7.09
CA TYR A 17 -7.47 -5.96 -5.73
C TYR A 17 -8.76 -5.38 -5.17
N PRO A 18 -9.50 -6.15 -4.35
CA PRO A 18 -10.77 -5.68 -3.80
C PRO A 18 -10.52 -4.57 -2.77
N ILE A 19 -11.25 -3.48 -2.92
CA ILE A 19 -11.29 -2.39 -1.95
C ILE A 19 -12.56 -2.49 -1.10
N GLY A 20 -12.41 -2.41 0.21
CA GLY A 20 -13.51 -2.49 1.15
C GLY A 20 -13.06 -2.53 2.62
N PRO A 21 -14.04 -2.48 3.54
CA PRO A 21 -13.79 -2.26 4.96
C PRO A 21 -13.12 -3.45 5.66
N THR A 22 -12.04 -3.18 6.39
CA THR A 22 -11.51 -4.10 7.45
C THR A 22 -11.42 -3.50 8.83
N ALA A 23 -11.36 -2.17 8.94
CA ALA A 23 -11.26 -1.51 10.23
C ALA A 23 -12.64 -1.37 10.89
N PRO A 24 -12.75 -1.54 12.22
CA PRO A 24 -14.01 -1.36 12.94
C PRO A 24 -14.57 0.07 12.86
N ASN A 25 -13.70 1.07 12.67
CA ASN A 25 -14.06 2.49 12.55
C ASN A 25 -13.83 2.99 11.12
N TRP A 26 -14.40 2.29 10.14
CA TRP A 26 -14.30 2.65 8.73
C TRP A 26 -15.09 3.92 8.41
N THR A 27 -14.43 4.92 7.83
CA THR A 27 -15.05 6.23 7.52
C THR A 27 -15.15 6.55 6.04
N SER A 28 -14.28 6.01 5.19
CA SER A 28 -14.26 6.33 3.75
C SER A 28 -13.50 5.30 2.92
N LEU A 29 -13.78 5.32 1.62
CA LEU A 29 -12.98 4.68 0.57
C LEU A 29 -11.86 5.63 0.11
N PRO A 30 -10.77 5.12 -0.50
CA PRO A 30 -9.77 5.98 -1.13
C PRO A 30 -10.30 6.54 -2.46
N ASP A 31 -9.98 7.80 -2.74
CA ASP A 31 -10.34 8.46 -4.01
C ASP A 31 -9.28 8.25 -5.11
N GLU A 32 -8.04 7.96 -4.71
CA GLU A 32 -6.87 7.75 -5.57
C GLU A 32 -6.04 6.57 -5.07
N PRO A 33 -5.28 5.87 -5.95
CA PRO A 33 -4.36 4.84 -5.53
C PRO A 33 -3.13 5.43 -4.82
N GLY A 34 -2.46 4.60 -4.02
CA GLY A 34 -1.17 4.90 -3.41
C GLY A 34 -0.23 3.76 -3.76
N THR A 35 0.41 3.86 -4.92
CA THR A 35 1.00 2.70 -5.58
C THR A 35 2.41 2.37 -5.08
N ALA A 36 2.84 1.12 -5.30
CA ALA A 36 4.21 0.73 -5.03
C ALA A 36 5.23 1.48 -5.90
N ASP A 37 4.86 1.86 -7.12
CA ASP A 37 5.75 2.60 -8.02
C ASP A 37 5.95 4.04 -7.55
N GLU A 38 4.89 4.69 -7.04
CA GLU A 38 5.00 6.00 -6.39
C GLU A 38 5.88 5.92 -5.14
N LEU A 39 5.70 4.89 -4.31
CA LEU A 39 6.56 4.66 -3.15
C LEU A 39 8.04 4.52 -3.55
N LEU A 40 8.35 3.73 -4.57
CA LEU A 40 9.73 3.54 -5.05
C LEU A 40 10.33 4.87 -5.55
N ALA A 41 9.56 5.66 -6.30
CA ALA A 41 10.00 6.97 -6.77
C ALA A 41 10.30 7.94 -5.62
N GLU A 42 9.45 7.97 -4.59
CA GLU A 42 9.65 8.78 -3.39
C GLU A 42 10.85 8.29 -2.56
N MET A 43 11.01 6.97 -2.42
CA MET A 43 12.17 6.38 -1.74
C MET A 43 13.48 6.80 -2.41
N ASP A 44 13.55 6.75 -3.74
CA ASP A 44 14.71 7.18 -4.53
C ASP A 44 14.97 8.69 -4.37
N ALA A 45 13.92 9.51 -4.42
CA ALA A 45 14.02 10.97 -4.27
C ALA A 45 14.54 11.39 -2.88
N HIS A 46 14.25 10.61 -1.85
CA HIS A 46 14.59 10.92 -0.45
C HIS A 46 15.74 10.08 0.12
N GLY A 47 16.31 9.15 -0.65
CA GLY A 47 17.40 8.29 -0.20
C GLY A 47 16.99 7.28 0.87
N VAL A 48 15.75 6.79 0.83
CA VAL A 48 15.26 5.70 1.69
C VAL A 48 15.64 4.36 1.06
N ASP A 49 16.42 3.55 1.77
CA ASP A 49 16.94 2.31 1.22
C ASP A 49 15.90 1.19 1.21
N ARG A 50 15.02 1.11 2.22
CA ARG A 50 14.01 0.05 2.36
C ARG A 50 12.75 0.58 3.02
N SER A 51 11.63 -0.08 2.75
CA SER A 51 10.35 0.14 3.44
C SER A 51 9.80 -1.16 4.02
N VAL A 52 9.00 -1.04 5.07
CA VAL A 52 8.16 -2.12 5.60
C VAL A 52 6.72 -1.81 5.23
N LEU A 53 6.15 -2.63 4.35
CA LEU A 53 4.75 -2.50 3.97
C LEU A 53 3.85 -3.06 5.07
N VAL A 54 2.85 -2.27 5.44
CA VAL A 54 1.78 -2.62 6.38
C VAL A 54 0.48 -2.60 5.60
N GLN A 55 -0.32 -3.64 5.77
CA GLN A 55 -1.61 -3.75 5.09
C GLN A 55 -2.48 -2.52 5.37
N THR A 56 -3.00 -1.89 4.32
CA THR A 56 -3.97 -0.80 4.45
C THR A 56 -5.31 -1.37 4.92
N SER A 57 -6.07 -0.59 5.67
CA SER A 57 -7.43 -0.96 6.03
C SER A 57 -8.34 -1.08 4.79
N TRP A 58 -7.98 -0.45 3.66
CA TRP A 58 -8.78 -0.44 2.44
C TRP A 58 -8.81 -1.74 1.65
N SER A 59 -7.88 -2.65 1.87
CA SER A 59 -7.67 -3.81 1.01
C SER A 59 -8.46 -5.06 1.43
N THR A 60 -9.54 -4.92 2.20
CA THR A 60 -10.24 -6.08 2.79
C THR A 60 -9.25 -7.03 3.51
N TRP A 61 -9.55 -8.32 3.60
CA TRP A 61 -8.59 -9.33 4.08
C TRP A 61 -7.64 -9.81 2.97
N ASP A 62 -7.67 -9.17 1.81
CA ASP A 62 -6.88 -9.49 0.64
C ASP A 62 -5.50 -8.80 0.72
N ASN A 63 -4.44 -9.61 0.82
CA ASN A 63 -3.05 -9.13 0.86
C ASN A 63 -2.38 -9.25 -0.52
N GLY A 64 -3.14 -9.42 -1.60
CA GLY A 64 -2.62 -9.63 -2.95
C GLY A 64 -1.82 -8.45 -3.45
N TYR A 65 -2.32 -7.21 -3.31
CA TYR A 65 -1.57 -6.05 -3.79
C TYR A 65 -0.27 -5.83 -3.01
N ILE A 66 -0.29 -5.95 -1.69
CA ILE A 66 0.91 -5.83 -0.86
C ILE A 66 1.91 -6.96 -1.15
N ALA A 67 1.44 -8.18 -1.45
CA ALA A 67 2.30 -9.29 -1.87
C ALA A 67 2.94 -9.03 -3.25
N ASP A 68 2.17 -8.61 -4.24
CA ASP A 68 2.68 -8.25 -5.57
C ASP A 68 3.63 -7.03 -5.49
N SER A 69 3.47 -6.16 -4.48
CA SER A 69 4.31 -4.99 -4.27
C SER A 69 5.71 -5.31 -3.73
N VAL A 70 5.85 -6.35 -2.89
CA VAL A 70 7.16 -6.74 -2.33
C VAL A 70 8.05 -7.49 -3.33
N GLU A 71 7.50 -7.92 -4.48
CA GLU A 71 8.25 -8.58 -5.55
C GLU A 71 8.93 -7.61 -6.53
N ARG A 72 8.72 -6.30 -6.37
CA ARG A 72 9.23 -5.24 -7.25
C ARG A 72 10.65 -4.80 -6.90
#